data_AF-A0A6B3D3Z5-F1
#
_entry.id   AF-A0A6B3D3Z5-F1
#
_cell.length_a   1.000
_cell.length_b   1.000
_cell.length_c   1.000
_cell.angle_alpha   90.00
_cell.angle_beta   90.00
_cell.angle_gamma   90.00
#
_symmetry.space_group_name_H-M   'P 1'
#
loop_
_entity.id
_entity.type
_entity.pdbx_description
1 polymer ?
#
loop_
_entity_poly.entity_id
_entity_poly.type
_entity_poly.pdbx_seq_one_letter_code
_entity_poly.pdbx_strand_id
1 'polypeptide(L)' 'LALHASAGAVAAQALRRIGAEPAPTAAHSGALTVLRAGRVAALPDAALTYAEGRILAAGAPVR' A
#
# COMPACT_ATOMS: atom_id res chain seq x y z
N LEU A 1 -19.03 -5.02 -1.02
CA LEU A 1 -18.07 -4.60 -2.06
C LEU A 1 -17.44 -5.84 -2.69
N ALA A 2 -17.23 -5.85 -4.00
CA ALA A 2 -16.36 -6.86 -4.62
C ALA A 2 -14.90 -6.39 -4.48
N LEU A 3 -14.02 -7.26 -3.96
CA LEU A 3 -12.59 -6.98 -3.85
C LEU A 3 -11.86 -7.60 -5.04
N HIS A 4 -11.08 -6.81 -5.76
CA HIS A 4 -10.41 -7.23 -6.99
C HIS A 4 -9.04 -7.91 -6.79
N ALA A 5 -8.50 -7.92 -5.57
CA ALA A 5 -7.26 -8.60 -5.17
C ALA A 5 -6.04 -8.40 -6.11
N SER A 6 -5.95 -7.24 -6.77
CA SER A 6 -4.92 -6.98 -7.79
C SER A 6 -3.55 -6.61 -7.22
N ALA A 7 -3.47 -6.23 -5.95
CA ALA A 7 -2.26 -5.68 -5.33
C ALA A 7 -1.04 -6.60 -5.48
N GLY A 8 -1.19 -7.90 -5.22
CA GLY A 8 -0.09 -8.87 -5.36
C GLY A 8 0.43 -8.99 -6.80
N ALA A 9 -0.47 -9.07 -7.79
CA ALA A 9 -0.09 -9.14 -9.20
C ALA A 9 0.62 -7.86 -9.68
N VAL A 10 0.14 -6.70 -9.24
CA VAL A 10 0.73 -5.39 -9.55
C VAL A 10 2.11 -5.25 -8.91
N ALA A 11 2.26 -5.61 -7.63
CA ALA A 11 3.53 -5.57 -6.92
C ALA A 11 4.59 -6.46 -7.60
N ALA A 12 4.22 -7.71 -7.94
CA ALA A 12 5.11 -8.63 -8.64
C ALA A 12 5.53 -8.08 -10.01
N GLN A 13 4.61 -7.46 -10.75
CA GLN A 13 4.92 -6.85 -12.05
C GLN A 13 5.81 -5.61 -11.92
N ALA A 14 5.60 -4.78 -10.91
CA ALA A 14 6.44 -3.61 -10.65
C ALA A 14 7.88 -4.02 -10.35
N LEU A 15 8.08 -4.99 -9.44
CA LEU A 15 9.39 -5.54 -9.07
C LEU A 15 10.14 -6.09 -10.30
N ARG A 16 9.46 -6.91 -11.13
CA ARG A 16 10.04 -7.41 -12.39
C ARG A 16 10.51 -6.29 -13.32
N ARG A 17 9.72 -5.22 -13.47
CA ARG A 17 10.04 -4.10 -14.37
C ARG A 17 11.22 -3.27 -13.90
N ILE A 18 11.42 -3.15 -12.59
CA ILE A 18 12.54 -2.38 -12.02
C ILE A 18 13.78 -3.25 -11.78
N GLY A 19 13.72 -4.56 -12.04
CA GLY A 19 14.83 -5.49 -11.81
C GLY A 19 15.11 -5.76 -10.33
N ALA A 20 14.09 -5.69 -9.47
CA ALA A 20 14.22 -5.95 -8.04
C ALA A 20 13.57 -7.27 -7.64
N GLU A 21 14.20 -7.99 -6.70
CA GLU A 21 13.62 -9.18 -6.08
C GLU A 21 12.68 -8.81 -4.93
N PRO A 22 11.62 -9.60 -4.66
CA PRO A 22 10.79 -9.42 -3.49
C PRO A 22 11.59 -9.58 -2.19
N ALA A 23 11.47 -8.62 -1.27
CA ALA A 23 12.07 -8.66 0.05
C ALA A 23 10.99 -8.54 1.15
N PRO A 24 10.18 -9.60 1.39
CA PRO A 24 9.03 -9.52 2.29
C PRO A 24 9.40 -9.32 3.77
N THR A 25 10.64 -9.59 4.16
CA THR A 25 11.16 -9.39 5.52
C THR A 25 11.84 -8.04 5.70
N ALA A 26 11.87 -7.19 4.67
CA ALA A 26 12.44 -5.85 4.78
C ALA A 26 11.67 -5.03 5.82
N ALA A 27 12.41 -4.25 6.61
CA ALA A 27 11.80 -3.33 7.56
C ALA A 27 10.95 -2.29 6.80
N HIS A 28 9.73 -2.02 7.29
CA HIS A 28 8.95 -0.90 6.82
C HIS A 28 9.75 0.39 7.05
N SER A 29 10.01 1.14 5.98
CA SER A 29 10.73 2.40 6.03
C SER A 29 9.87 3.51 5.46
N GLY A 30 9.95 4.70 6.08
CA GLY A 30 9.24 5.90 5.63
C GLY A 30 7.88 6.13 6.30
N ALA A 31 7.17 7.14 5.79
CA ALA A 31 5.83 7.54 6.22
C ALA A 31 4.87 7.54 5.02
N LEU A 32 3.59 7.30 5.26
CA LEU A 32 2.56 7.36 4.22
C LEU A 32 1.82 8.69 4.30
N THR A 33 1.82 9.46 3.21
CA THR A 33 0.95 10.64 3.05
C THR A 33 -0.10 10.33 2.00
N VAL A 34 -1.38 10.43 2.35
CA VAL A 34 -2.47 10.18 1.40
C VAL A 34 -2.94 11.50 0.81
N LEU A 35 -2.94 11.59 -0.52
CA LEU A 35 -3.45 12.76 -1.25
C LEU A 35 -4.79 12.42 -1.90
N ARG A 36 -5.85 13.13 -1.49
CA ARG A 36 -7.19 13.03 -2.07
C ARG A 36 -7.57 14.35 -2.72
N ALA A 37 -7.79 14.32 -4.04
CA ALA A 37 -8.07 15.52 -4.83
C ALA A 37 -7.03 16.64 -4.60
N GLY A 38 -5.75 16.27 -4.53
CA GLY A 38 -4.63 17.19 -4.37
C GLY A 38 -4.39 17.71 -2.95
N ARG A 39 -5.13 17.23 -1.94
CA ARG A 39 -4.94 17.61 -0.53
C ARG A 39 -4.61 16.41 0.33
N VAL A 40 -3.84 16.64 1.40
CA VAL A 40 -3.59 15.65 2.45
C VAL A 40 -4.91 15.23 3.09
N ALA A 41 -5.08 13.92 3.30
CA ALA A 41 -6.28 13.34 3.87
C ALA A 41 -5.94 12.05 4.60
N ALA A 42 -6.80 11.62 5.52
CA ALA A 42 -6.67 10.29 6.12
C ALA A 42 -6.85 9.17 5.09
N LEU A 43 -6.29 8.00 5.39
CA LEU A 43 -6.56 6.77 4.64
C LEU A 43 -8.07 6.45 4.71
N PRO A 44 -8.78 6.30 3.58
CA PRO A 44 -10.22 6.05 3.61
C PRO A 44 -10.58 4.69 4.23
N ASP A 45 -11.69 4.61 4.96
CA ASP A 45 -12.17 3.37 5.60
C ASP A 45 -12.33 2.20 4.61
N ALA A 46 -12.72 2.50 3.36
CA ALA A 46 -12.81 1.49 2.30
C ALA A 46 -11.47 0.83 1.98
N ALA A 47 -10.33 1.50 2.20
CA ALA A 47 -9.02 0.87 2.04
C ALA A 47 -8.77 -0.18 3.13
N LEU A 48 -9.32 0.00 4.34
CA LEU A 48 -9.15 -0.93 5.46
C LEU A 48 -9.90 -2.25 5.26
N THR A 49 -10.77 -2.35 4.25
CA THR A 49 -11.37 -3.64 3.85
C THR A 49 -10.38 -4.53 3.11
N TYR A 50 -9.28 -3.98 2.59
CA TYR A 50 -8.17 -4.72 2.00
C TYR A 50 -7.15 -5.14 3.08
N ALA A 51 -6.54 -6.32 2.93
CA ALA A 51 -5.46 -6.74 3.81
C ALA A 51 -4.27 -5.78 3.74
N GLU A 52 -3.98 -5.31 2.53
CA GLU A 52 -2.91 -4.36 2.23
C GLU A 52 -3.15 -2.99 2.88
N GLY A 53 -4.40 -2.50 2.88
CA GLY A 53 -4.73 -1.23 3.55
C GLY A 53 -4.52 -1.27 5.06
N ARG A 54 -4.75 -2.42 5.69
CA ARG A 54 -4.45 -2.63 7.12
C ARG A 54 -2.94 -2.66 7.40
N ILE A 55 -2.14 -3.25 6.51
CA ILE A 55 -0.67 -3.21 6.60
C ILE A 55 -0.16 -1.77 6.55
N LEU A 56 -0.68 -0.97 5.61
CA LEU A 56 -0.31 0.44 5.48
C LEU A 56 -0.65 1.27 6.72
N ALA A 57 -1.81 1.03 7.34
CA ALA A 57 -2.20 1.72 8.58
C ALA A 57 -1.35 1.33 9.80
N ALA A 58 -0.83 0.11 9.84
CA ALA A 58 -0.06 -0.41 10.96
C ALA A 58 1.46 -0.17 10.86
N GLY A 59 2.00 -0.14 9.63
CA GLY A 59 3.44 -0.16 9.38
C GLY A 59 4.13 1.20 9.36
N ALA A 60 3.39 2.30 9.24
CA ALA A 60 3.94 3.65 9.14
C ALA A 60 2.98 4.70 9.73
N PRO A 61 3.48 5.85 10.22
CA PRO A 61 2.62 6.98 10.53
C PRO A 61 1.92 7.45 9.24
N VAL A 62 0.59 7.42 9.25
CA VAL A 62 -0.26 7.84 8.12
C VAL A 62 -0.81 9.23 8.39
N ARG A 63 -0.63 10.16 7.44
CA ARG A 63 -1.09 11.55 7.51
C ARG A 63 -1.93 11.93 6.30
#